data_AF-A0A7J2NH58-F1
#
_entry.id   AF-A0A7J2NH58-F1
#
_cell.length_a   1.000
_cell.length_b   1.000
_cell.length_c   1.000
_cell.angle_alpha   90.00
_cell.angle_beta   90.00
_cell.angle_gamma   90.00
#
_symmetry.space_group_name_H-M   'P 1'
#
loop_
_entity.id
_entity.type
_entity.pdbx_description
1 polymer ?
#
loop_
_entity_poly.entity_id
_entity_poly.type
_entity_poly.pdbx_seq_one_letter_code
_entity_poly.pdbx_strand_id
1 'polypeptide(L)'
;MATIRLNFLSEEEEDIIHAQSIKTLEQIGVKVHSEKVLEQLNQMGANVDLKSKIAKIPEDLVKESLDKAPKRIRLCARDPKRDLEIPVKSYPYTATNGLAIEILDLDTGKLRSSTRKDIADFVRLGDALDSVDYLWTSLTATDVPQLTHGSHEIWAALQNTTKHVQGVTVQSGLDARKQIELASLVVGGEEELMKRPIISVISCPIAPLTFEKGAIEAQVEFAKAGLPVCSMSMSLGGLSSPVTLAGTIANVNTENLASIVISQSFAPGAPHVYTSESTPIEMKTGIINYNAPEVPLISAAAGQMARRYGLPCMVAGCGTNGGRMPGIQGSFCEITSGFLPLMSGTDLAAGMGSIDVAKGCSFEQLVIDAYLWEQYRSFMRDFVVDSESIALDVVKEVGHGNSFLTHPHTAKNFKKELFFWDKKKLAWQATLSTDMVPEAREVAKKLLKEHKVVSLDPDILQKGDKILRDYEKQMS
;
A
#
# COMPACT_ATOMS: atom_id res chain seq x y z
N MET A 1 0.44 22.26 15.07
CA MET A 1 -0.83 21.63 15.45
C MET A 1 -0.50 20.30 16.11
N ALA A 2 -1.26 19.90 17.12
CA ALA A 2 -1.11 18.60 17.74
C ALA A 2 -1.73 17.53 16.83
N THR A 3 -0.97 16.45 16.58
CA THR A 3 -1.42 15.27 15.82
C THR A 3 -1.11 14.03 16.63
N ILE A 4 -1.91 12.99 16.46
CA ILE A 4 -1.62 11.69 17.04
C ILE A 4 -0.40 11.07 16.34
N ARG A 5 0.54 10.53 17.13
CA ARG A 5 1.71 9.80 16.64
C ARG A 5 2.03 8.66 17.59
N LEU A 6 2.16 7.46 17.03
CA LEU A 6 2.67 6.30 17.74
C LEU A 6 4.18 6.18 17.50
N ASN A 7 4.98 6.33 18.56
CA ASN A 7 6.39 5.93 18.57
C ASN A 7 6.45 4.58 19.29
N PHE A 8 6.79 3.53 18.55
CA PHE A 8 6.76 2.17 19.06
C PHE A 8 8.13 1.72 19.58
N LEU A 9 9.20 2.06 18.86
CA LEU A 9 10.57 1.78 19.24
C LEU A 9 11.19 3.00 19.93
N SER A 10 12.14 2.78 20.83
CA SER A 10 13.11 3.78 21.27
C SER A 10 14.23 3.95 20.25
N GLU A 11 14.98 5.05 20.33
CA GLU A 11 16.15 5.27 19.46
C GLU A 11 17.20 4.14 19.58
N GLU A 12 17.42 3.63 20.80
CA GLU A 12 18.33 2.50 21.05
C GLU A 12 17.86 1.20 20.39
N GLU A 13 16.55 0.93 20.38
CA GLU A 13 15.98 -0.23 19.70
C GLU A 13 16.07 -0.12 18.17
N GLU A 14 15.85 1.08 17.63
CA GLU A 14 16.08 1.36 16.21
C GLU A 14 17.56 1.14 15.81
N ASP A 15 18.50 1.59 16.64
CA ASP A 15 19.95 1.40 16.43
C ASP A 15 20.29 -0.10 16.40
N ILE A 16 19.72 -0.89 17.33
CA ILE A 16 19.91 -2.34 17.37
C ILE A 16 19.37 -2.97 16.08
N ILE A 17 18.14 -2.64 15.67
CA ILE A 17 17.53 -3.20 14.46
C ILE A 17 18.38 -2.86 13.22
N HIS A 18 18.79 -1.60 13.08
CA HIS A 18 19.65 -1.18 11.98
C HIS A 18 20.98 -1.93 11.96
N ALA A 19 21.69 -1.98 13.10
CA ALA A 19 22.97 -2.67 13.20
C ALA A 19 22.87 -4.17 12.89
N GLN A 20 21.79 -4.84 13.33
CA GLN A 20 21.57 -6.25 12.99
C GLN A 20 21.25 -6.46 11.51
N SER A 21 20.51 -5.54 10.88
CA SER A 21 20.28 -5.59 9.43
C SER A 21 21.56 -5.41 8.63
N ILE A 22 22.40 -4.43 8.98
CA ILE A 22 23.73 -4.25 8.36
C ILE A 22 24.59 -5.49 8.54
N LYS A 23 24.69 -6.03 9.77
CA LYS A 23 25.45 -7.25 10.04
C LYS A 23 24.94 -8.44 9.22
N THR A 24 23.62 -8.54 9.03
CA THR A 24 23.01 -9.57 8.18
C THR A 24 23.43 -9.41 6.73
N LEU A 25 23.35 -8.19 6.18
CA LEU A 25 23.79 -7.87 4.81
C LEU A 25 25.29 -8.18 4.58
N GLU A 26 26.14 -7.87 5.54
CA GLU A 26 27.59 -8.06 5.42
C GLU A 26 28.04 -9.50 5.61
N GLN A 27 27.46 -10.21 6.59
CA GLN A 27 27.94 -11.53 6.98
C GLN A 27 27.21 -12.66 6.27
N ILE A 28 25.89 -12.52 6.09
CA ILE A 28 25.02 -13.52 5.47
C ILE A 28 24.78 -13.15 4.00
N GLY A 29 24.43 -11.90 3.73
CA GLY A 29 24.08 -11.40 2.40
C GLY A 29 22.66 -11.75 1.96
N VAL A 30 22.34 -11.41 0.72
CA VAL A 30 21.07 -11.72 0.07
C VAL A 30 21.28 -12.60 -1.14
N LYS A 31 20.34 -13.51 -1.38
CA LYS A 31 20.37 -14.40 -2.55
C LYS A 31 19.68 -13.72 -3.72
N VAL A 32 20.34 -13.58 -4.87
CA VAL A 32 19.78 -12.91 -6.04
C VAL A 32 19.85 -13.83 -7.26
N HIS A 33 18.70 -14.18 -7.81
CA HIS A 33 18.62 -15.14 -8.91
C HIS A 33 18.97 -14.56 -10.29
N SER A 34 19.10 -13.24 -10.41
CA SER A 34 19.56 -12.55 -11.62
C SER A 34 21.07 -12.31 -11.61
N GLU A 35 21.78 -12.92 -12.57
CA GLU A 35 23.23 -12.73 -12.77
C GLU A 35 23.56 -11.27 -13.09
N LYS A 36 22.75 -10.60 -13.92
CA LYS A 36 22.90 -9.17 -14.24
C LYS A 36 22.89 -8.29 -12.99
N VAL A 37 22.01 -8.59 -12.03
CA VAL A 37 21.95 -7.84 -10.76
C VAL A 37 23.15 -8.15 -9.88
N LEU A 38 23.56 -9.42 -9.79
CA LEU A 38 24.77 -9.81 -9.06
C LEU A 38 26.03 -9.11 -9.61
N GLU A 39 26.20 -9.08 -10.93
CA GLU A 39 27.33 -8.39 -11.57
C GLU A 39 27.34 -6.90 -11.27
N GLN A 40 26.18 -6.24 -11.32
CA GLN A 40 26.07 -4.82 -10.96
C GLN A 40 26.40 -4.56 -9.49
N LEU A 41 25.90 -5.40 -8.58
CA LEU A 41 26.23 -5.29 -7.15
C LEU A 41 27.73 -5.47 -6.91
N ASN A 42 28.37 -6.42 -7.60
CA ASN A 42 29.82 -6.62 -7.52
C ASN A 42 30.61 -5.40 -8.02
N GLN A 43 30.16 -4.78 -9.13
CA GLN A 43 30.76 -3.54 -9.65
C GLN A 43 30.62 -2.37 -8.67
N MET A 44 29.54 -2.34 -7.89
CA MET A 44 29.30 -1.36 -6.83
C MET A 44 30.02 -1.66 -5.51
N GLY A 45 30.82 -2.73 -5.45
CA GLY A 45 31.63 -3.07 -4.27
C GLY A 45 31.01 -4.08 -3.31
N ALA A 46 29.87 -4.70 -3.65
CA ALA A 46 29.37 -5.85 -2.90
C ALA A 46 30.28 -7.08 -3.14
N ASN A 47 30.44 -7.93 -2.13
CA ASN A 47 31.15 -9.21 -2.29
C ASN A 47 30.18 -10.27 -2.79
N VAL A 48 30.36 -10.70 -4.04
CA VAL A 48 29.43 -11.59 -4.73
C VAL A 48 30.04 -12.95 -4.99
N ASP A 49 29.33 -14.00 -4.56
CA ASP A 49 29.57 -15.38 -4.97
C ASP A 49 28.53 -15.80 -6.02
N LEU A 50 28.95 -15.82 -7.29
CA LEU A 50 28.10 -16.21 -8.42
C LEU A 50 27.63 -17.67 -8.36
N LYS A 51 28.36 -18.56 -7.68
CA LYS A 51 27.99 -19.99 -7.58
C LYS A 51 26.84 -20.18 -6.59
N SER A 52 26.93 -19.57 -5.41
CA SER A 52 25.84 -19.59 -4.42
C SER A 52 24.75 -18.57 -4.71
N LYS A 53 25.02 -17.62 -5.62
CA LYS A 53 24.16 -16.47 -5.97
C LYS A 53 23.92 -15.53 -4.79
N ILE A 54 24.90 -15.39 -3.93
CA ILE A 54 24.82 -14.57 -2.72
C ILE A 54 25.63 -13.29 -2.93
N ALA A 55 25.01 -12.14 -2.64
CA ALA A 55 25.66 -10.84 -2.57
C ALA A 55 25.70 -10.37 -1.11
N LYS A 56 26.90 -10.15 -0.59
CA LYS A 56 27.13 -9.52 0.71
C LYS A 56 27.34 -8.03 0.52
N ILE A 57 26.48 -7.23 1.13
CA ILE A 57 26.37 -5.79 0.87
C ILE A 57 27.00 -5.03 2.06
N PRO A 58 28.06 -4.24 1.83
CA PRO A 58 28.71 -3.46 2.89
C PRO A 58 27.86 -2.27 3.35
N GLU A 59 28.02 -1.85 4.59
CA GLU A 59 27.29 -0.71 5.18
C GLU A 59 27.41 0.57 4.34
N ASP A 60 28.61 0.87 3.83
CA ASP A 60 28.86 2.07 3.02
C ASP A 60 27.97 2.12 1.76
N LEU A 61 27.74 0.96 1.12
CA LEU A 61 26.88 0.88 -0.07
C LEU A 61 25.40 1.05 0.29
N VAL A 62 24.99 0.58 1.47
CA VAL A 62 23.64 0.83 2.00
C VAL A 62 23.44 2.32 2.25
N LYS A 63 24.38 2.95 2.95
CA LYS A 63 24.36 4.39 3.26
C LYS A 63 24.33 5.25 1.99
N GLU A 64 25.21 4.97 1.03
CA GLU A 64 25.24 5.69 -0.26
C GLU A 64 23.90 5.57 -0.99
N SER A 65 23.29 4.38 -0.96
CA SER A 65 22.00 4.13 -1.61
C SER A 65 20.85 4.86 -0.91
N LEU A 66 20.86 4.87 0.43
CA LEU A 66 19.91 5.67 1.22
C LEU A 66 20.05 7.17 0.94
N ASP A 67 21.27 7.69 0.78
CA ASP A 67 21.52 9.11 0.49
C ASP A 67 21.04 9.52 -0.90
N LYS A 68 21.20 8.64 -1.90
CA LYS A 68 20.72 8.85 -3.29
C LYS A 68 19.20 8.83 -3.41
N ALA A 69 18.53 8.01 -2.61
CA ALA A 69 17.09 7.80 -2.74
C ALA A 69 16.28 9.08 -2.38
N PRO A 70 15.32 9.50 -3.23
CA PRO A 70 14.50 10.66 -2.96
C PRO A 70 13.70 10.53 -1.66
N LYS A 71 13.72 11.58 -0.83
CA LYS A 71 12.98 11.67 0.44
C LYS A 71 11.55 12.19 0.27
N ARG A 72 11.20 12.63 -0.93
CA ARG A 72 9.86 13.04 -1.33
C ARG A 72 9.54 12.45 -2.70
N ILE A 73 8.34 11.90 -2.84
CA ILE A 73 7.89 11.24 -4.05
C ILE A 73 6.50 11.78 -4.37
N ARG A 74 6.23 12.05 -5.64
CA ARG A 74 4.90 12.40 -6.13
C ARG A 74 4.32 11.21 -6.87
N LEU A 75 3.25 10.63 -6.36
CA LEU A 75 2.46 9.62 -7.07
C LEU A 75 1.46 10.37 -7.94
N CYS A 76 1.68 10.38 -9.25
CA CYS A 76 0.83 11.14 -10.15
C CYS A 76 -0.43 10.36 -10.49
N ALA A 77 -1.51 11.06 -10.76
CA ALA A 77 -2.76 10.51 -11.22
C ALA A 77 -2.99 10.93 -12.67
N ARG A 78 -3.91 10.25 -13.35
CA ARG A 78 -4.35 10.64 -14.69
C ARG A 78 -5.07 11.99 -14.66
N ASP A 79 -5.81 12.27 -13.59
CA ASP A 79 -6.25 13.63 -13.25
C ASP A 79 -5.22 14.27 -12.30
N PRO A 80 -4.48 15.32 -12.73
CA PRO A 80 -3.47 15.97 -11.89
C PRO A 80 -4.00 16.53 -10.56
N LYS A 81 -5.31 16.75 -10.43
CA LYS A 81 -5.93 17.18 -9.16
C LYS A 81 -5.92 16.10 -8.09
N ARG A 82 -5.64 14.85 -8.48
CA ARG A 82 -5.57 13.66 -7.63
C ARG A 82 -4.13 13.18 -7.44
N ASP A 83 -3.13 13.99 -7.81
CA ASP A 83 -1.72 13.70 -7.50
C ASP A 83 -1.52 13.66 -5.97
N LEU A 84 -0.71 12.71 -5.51
CA LEU A 84 -0.42 12.49 -4.10
C LEU A 84 1.05 12.79 -3.81
N GLU A 85 1.34 13.43 -2.68
CA GLU A 85 2.70 13.72 -2.23
C GLU A 85 3.02 12.95 -0.96
N ILE A 86 4.10 12.15 -1.00
CA ILE A 86 4.61 11.43 0.16
C ILE A 86 6.03 11.93 0.49
N PRO A 87 6.40 12.09 1.77
CA PRO A 87 5.63 11.70 2.95
C PRO A 87 4.42 12.61 3.24
N VAL A 88 3.36 12.02 3.82
CA VAL A 88 2.12 12.72 4.17
C VAL A 88 2.32 13.62 5.38
N LYS A 89 1.48 14.67 5.49
CA LYS A 89 1.52 15.57 6.65
C LYS A 89 0.66 15.09 7.83
N SER A 90 -0.41 14.36 7.52
CA SER A 90 -1.47 13.97 8.45
C SER A 90 -1.61 12.45 8.50
N TYR A 91 -2.71 11.92 7.98
CA TYR A 91 -2.98 10.50 7.82
C TYR A 91 -2.46 9.97 6.46
N PRO A 92 -2.23 8.65 6.34
CA PRO A 92 -1.80 8.02 5.09
C PRO A 92 -2.83 8.14 3.97
N TYR A 93 -2.37 8.02 2.73
CA TYR A 93 -3.24 7.73 1.59
C TYR A 93 -3.57 6.23 1.56
N THR A 94 -4.84 5.89 1.29
CA THR A 94 -5.32 4.51 1.36
C THR A 94 -5.66 3.93 0.00
N ALA A 95 -5.43 2.63 -0.17
CA ALA A 95 -5.71 1.89 -1.39
C ALA A 95 -6.42 0.56 -1.16
N THR A 96 -6.93 0.04 -2.27
CA THR A 96 -7.47 -1.31 -2.38
C THR A 96 -6.42 -2.39 -2.11
N ASN A 97 -6.87 -3.63 -1.89
CA ASN A 97 -6.00 -4.81 -1.80
C ASN A 97 -5.28 -5.11 -3.14
N GLY A 98 -4.35 -6.08 -3.16
CA GLY A 98 -3.67 -6.61 -4.35
C GLY A 98 -3.93 -8.12 -4.61
N LEU A 99 -3.98 -8.51 -5.89
CA LEU A 99 -3.85 -9.88 -6.43
C LEU A 99 -4.76 -11.00 -5.89
N ALA A 100 -5.96 -10.66 -5.43
CA ALA A 100 -6.95 -11.70 -5.18
C ALA A 100 -7.29 -12.46 -6.48
N ILE A 101 -7.43 -13.78 -6.39
CA ILE A 101 -7.81 -14.64 -7.52
C ILE A 101 -9.31 -14.94 -7.56
N GLU A 102 -10.00 -14.66 -6.46
CA GLU A 102 -11.44 -14.80 -6.32
C GLU A 102 -12.12 -13.44 -6.16
N ILE A 103 -13.36 -13.35 -6.62
CA ILE A 103 -14.25 -12.23 -6.34
C ILE A 103 -15.60 -12.75 -5.86
N LEU A 104 -16.16 -12.09 -4.86
CA LEU A 104 -17.56 -12.29 -4.48
C LEU A 104 -18.45 -11.55 -5.47
N ASP A 105 -19.17 -12.33 -6.28
CA ASP A 105 -20.04 -11.79 -7.32
C ASP A 105 -21.19 -10.97 -6.72
N LEU A 106 -21.30 -9.71 -7.15
CA LEU A 106 -22.20 -8.72 -6.55
C LEU A 106 -23.70 -9.04 -6.72
N ASP A 107 -24.04 -9.83 -7.73
CA ASP A 107 -25.43 -10.19 -8.04
C ASP A 107 -25.82 -11.54 -7.47
N THR A 108 -24.92 -12.53 -7.54
CA THR A 108 -25.21 -13.90 -7.10
C THR A 108 -24.77 -14.20 -5.67
N GLY A 109 -23.86 -13.40 -5.10
CA GLY A 109 -23.29 -13.63 -3.77
C GLY A 109 -22.39 -14.87 -3.69
N LYS A 110 -21.88 -15.36 -4.83
CA LYS A 110 -20.99 -16.53 -4.90
C LYS A 110 -19.55 -16.12 -5.18
N LEU A 111 -18.61 -16.78 -4.52
CA LEU A 111 -17.19 -16.68 -4.86
C LEU A 111 -16.92 -17.39 -6.19
N ARG A 112 -16.16 -16.73 -7.06
CA ARG A 112 -15.71 -17.26 -8.35
C ARG A 112 -14.36 -16.65 -8.73
N SER A 113 -13.67 -17.26 -9.70
CA SER A 113 -12.46 -16.68 -10.27
C SER A 113 -12.72 -15.29 -10.85
N SER A 114 -11.74 -14.39 -10.68
CA SER A 114 -11.79 -13.03 -11.17
C SER A 114 -11.38 -12.92 -12.64
N THR A 115 -11.93 -11.92 -13.32
CA THR A 115 -11.68 -11.64 -14.75
C THR A 115 -11.18 -10.22 -14.94
N ARG A 116 -10.69 -9.90 -16.14
CA ARG A 116 -10.33 -8.54 -16.53
C ARG A 116 -11.50 -7.55 -16.38
N LYS A 117 -12.74 -8.01 -16.60
CA LYS A 117 -13.94 -7.20 -16.37
C LYS A 117 -14.12 -6.87 -14.89
N ASP A 118 -13.89 -7.84 -14.01
CA ASP A 118 -14.00 -7.62 -12.57
C ASP A 118 -12.98 -6.60 -12.07
N ILE A 119 -11.75 -6.61 -12.61
CA ILE A 119 -10.76 -5.55 -12.35
C ILE A 119 -11.32 -4.18 -12.75
N ALA A 120 -11.87 -4.05 -13.97
CA ALA A 120 -12.43 -2.78 -14.44
C ALA A 120 -13.57 -2.28 -13.53
N ASP A 121 -14.49 -3.15 -13.12
CA ASP A 121 -15.60 -2.79 -12.24
C ASP A 121 -15.11 -2.43 -10.83
N PHE A 122 -14.16 -3.20 -10.27
CA PHE A 122 -13.62 -2.93 -8.93
C PHE A 122 -12.83 -1.63 -8.88
N VAL A 123 -12.03 -1.35 -9.91
CA VAL A 123 -11.32 -0.08 -10.08
C VAL A 123 -12.29 1.09 -10.24
N ARG A 124 -13.39 0.94 -10.98
CA ARG A 124 -14.44 1.98 -11.09
C ARG A 124 -15.09 2.27 -9.75
N LEU A 125 -15.35 1.24 -8.93
CA LEU A 125 -15.89 1.44 -7.59
C LEU A 125 -14.88 2.19 -6.70
N GLY A 126 -13.61 1.80 -6.70
CA GLY A 126 -12.56 2.51 -5.97
C GLY A 126 -12.35 3.95 -6.46
N ASP A 127 -12.48 4.22 -7.76
CA ASP A 127 -12.42 5.58 -8.30
C ASP A 127 -13.57 6.48 -7.79
N ALA A 128 -14.75 5.89 -7.56
CA ALA A 128 -15.95 6.56 -7.05
C ALA A 128 -15.88 6.88 -5.54
N LEU A 129 -15.05 6.16 -4.78
CA LEU A 129 -14.93 6.30 -3.33
C LEU A 129 -13.84 7.30 -2.98
N ASP A 130 -14.20 8.42 -2.32
CA ASP A 130 -13.23 9.43 -1.87
C ASP A 130 -12.25 8.92 -0.79
N SER A 131 -12.63 7.85 -0.09
CA SER A 131 -11.79 7.15 0.89
C SER A 131 -10.69 6.29 0.27
N VAL A 132 -10.68 6.12 -1.05
CA VAL A 132 -9.64 5.37 -1.76
C VAL A 132 -8.81 6.39 -2.51
N ASP A 133 -7.60 6.70 -2.06
CA ASP A 133 -6.76 7.76 -2.63
C ASP A 133 -6.03 7.30 -3.91
N TYR A 134 -5.62 6.03 -3.94
CA TYR A 134 -5.00 5.38 -5.09
C TYR A 134 -5.46 3.91 -5.20
N LEU A 135 -5.22 3.28 -6.35
CA LEU A 135 -5.71 1.93 -6.63
C LEU A 135 -4.55 0.97 -6.77
N TRP A 136 -4.57 -0.12 -6.02
CA TRP A 136 -3.76 -1.30 -6.31
C TRP A 136 -4.55 -2.23 -7.25
N THR A 137 -3.90 -2.87 -8.21
CA THR A 137 -4.49 -3.95 -9.04
C THR A 137 -4.97 -5.11 -8.17
N SER A 138 -6.22 -5.02 -7.70
CA SER A 138 -6.76 -5.87 -6.62
C SER A 138 -7.08 -7.29 -6.98
N LEU A 139 -7.26 -7.56 -8.27
CA LEU A 139 -7.71 -8.85 -8.78
C LEU A 139 -6.77 -9.30 -9.88
N THR A 140 -6.61 -10.61 -9.99
CA THR A 140 -5.85 -11.25 -11.07
C THR A 140 -6.74 -11.46 -12.30
N ALA A 141 -6.24 -11.13 -13.49
CA ALA A 141 -6.98 -11.35 -14.74
C ALA A 141 -6.93 -12.83 -15.18
N THR A 142 -7.64 -13.73 -14.48
CA THR A 142 -7.51 -15.18 -14.73
C THR A 142 -8.05 -15.65 -16.07
N ASP A 143 -8.76 -14.78 -16.80
CA ASP A 143 -9.29 -14.99 -18.15
C ASP A 143 -8.29 -14.67 -19.29
N VAL A 144 -7.04 -14.33 -18.96
CA VAL A 144 -5.96 -14.08 -19.95
C VAL A 144 -4.70 -14.91 -19.65
N PRO A 145 -3.72 -15.03 -20.58
CA PRO A 145 -2.51 -15.83 -20.37
C PRO A 145 -1.69 -15.36 -19.15
N GLN A 146 -1.21 -16.32 -18.35
CA GLN A 146 -0.53 -16.07 -17.07
C GLN A 146 0.65 -15.10 -17.17
N LEU A 147 1.48 -15.21 -18.20
CA LEU A 147 2.66 -14.36 -18.37
C LEU A 147 2.33 -12.89 -18.71
N THR A 148 1.06 -12.60 -18.99
CA THR A 148 0.57 -11.27 -19.40
C THR A 148 -0.40 -10.65 -18.39
N HIS A 149 -0.69 -11.34 -17.27
CA HIS A 149 -1.61 -10.90 -16.22
C HIS A 149 -1.35 -9.43 -15.80
N GLY A 150 -0.12 -9.09 -15.42
CA GLY A 150 0.22 -7.75 -14.95
C GLY A 150 0.01 -6.64 -15.98
N SER A 151 0.35 -6.91 -17.24
CA SER A 151 0.11 -5.97 -18.34
C SER A 151 -1.39 -5.75 -18.59
N HIS A 152 -2.22 -6.80 -18.52
CA HIS A 152 -3.67 -6.68 -18.64
C HIS A 152 -4.32 -5.97 -17.44
N GLU A 153 -3.83 -6.25 -16.23
CA GLU A 153 -4.29 -5.66 -14.96
C GLU A 153 -4.05 -4.15 -14.93
N ILE A 154 -2.81 -3.71 -15.17
CA ILE A 154 -2.46 -2.28 -15.24
C ILE A 154 -3.25 -1.59 -16.34
N TRP A 155 -3.38 -2.20 -17.51
CA TRP A 155 -4.13 -1.59 -18.61
C TRP A 155 -5.62 -1.44 -18.28
N ALA A 156 -6.24 -2.47 -17.71
CA ALA A 156 -7.62 -2.39 -17.26
C ALA A 156 -7.80 -1.31 -16.18
N ALA A 157 -6.86 -1.18 -15.24
CA ALA A 157 -6.91 -0.14 -14.21
C ALA A 157 -6.80 1.27 -14.81
N LEU A 158 -5.78 1.53 -15.65
CA LEU A 158 -5.56 2.85 -16.28
C LEU A 158 -6.71 3.33 -17.17
N GLN A 159 -7.48 2.40 -17.74
CA GLN A 159 -8.71 2.71 -18.47
C GLN A 159 -9.85 3.17 -17.54
N ASN A 160 -9.87 2.67 -16.31
CA ASN A 160 -11.03 2.69 -15.42
C ASN A 160 -10.84 3.50 -14.13
N THR A 161 -9.73 4.21 -13.96
CA THR A 161 -9.57 5.22 -12.90
C THR A 161 -8.88 6.49 -13.40
N THR A 162 -9.15 7.60 -12.71
CA THR A 162 -8.41 8.85 -12.83
C THR A 162 -7.30 8.99 -11.79
N LYS A 163 -7.28 8.14 -10.77
CA LYS A 163 -6.31 8.14 -9.65
C LYS A 163 -5.00 7.46 -10.05
N HIS A 164 -4.00 7.53 -9.18
CA HIS A 164 -2.75 6.78 -9.32
C HIS A 164 -3.01 5.26 -9.27
N VAL A 165 -2.26 4.48 -10.06
CA VAL A 165 -2.37 3.01 -10.10
C VAL A 165 -1.08 2.35 -9.63
N GLN A 166 -1.16 1.49 -8.64
CA GLN A 166 -0.07 0.63 -8.18
C GLN A 166 -0.23 -0.77 -8.77
N GLY A 167 0.78 -1.23 -9.50
CA GLY A 167 0.89 -2.61 -9.98
C GLY A 167 1.66 -3.49 -9.01
N VAL A 168 1.66 -4.79 -9.25
CA VAL A 168 2.46 -5.77 -8.48
C VAL A 168 2.75 -7.04 -9.27
N THR A 169 1.84 -7.49 -10.14
CA THR A 169 2.11 -8.64 -11.01
C THR A 169 3.19 -8.26 -12.00
N VAL A 170 4.39 -8.79 -11.82
CA VAL A 170 5.44 -8.65 -12.81
C VAL A 170 6.22 -9.94 -12.96
N GLN A 171 6.17 -10.50 -14.17
CA GLN A 171 6.72 -11.83 -14.45
C GLN A 171 8.19 -11.76 -14.90
N SER A 172 8.62 -10.63 -15.46
CA SER A 172 9.97 -10.43 -15.98
C SER A 172 10.27 -8.96 -16.26
N GLY A 173 11.53 -8.62 -16.54
CA GLY A 173 11.90 -7.31 -17.09
C GLY A 173 11.27 -7.01 -18.46
N LEU A 174 10.81 -8.01 -19.22
CA LEU A 174 10.03 -7.77 -20.44
C LEU A 174 8.60 -7.32 -20.10
N ASP A 175 7.95 -7.99 -19.16
CA ASP A 175 6.60 -7.63 -18.68
C ASP A 175 6.61 -6.22 -18.07
N ALA A 176 7.62 -5.89 -17.26
CA ALA A 176 7.81 -4.54 -16.73
C ALA A 176 7.87 -3.49 -17.84
N ARG A 177 8.65 -3.73 -18.89
CA ARG A 177 8.74 -2.81 -20.04
C ARG A 177 7.41 -2.66 -20.77
N LYS A 178 6.57 -3.71 -20.83
CA LYS A 178 5.23 -3.62 -21.41
C LYS A 178 4.28 -2.79 -20.55
N GLN A 179 4.35 -2.93 -19.23
CA GLN A 179 3.60 -2.07 -18.30
C GLN A 179 4.04 -0.60 -18.41
N ILE A 180 5.35 -0.34 -18.52
CA ILE A 180 5.92 0.99 -18.75
C ILE A 180 5.44 1.57 -20.08
N GLU A 181 5.43 0.78 -21.16
CA GLU A 181 4.97 1.19 -22.49
C GLU A 181 3.48 1.61 -22.45
N LEU A 182 2.64 0.83 -21.75
CA LEU A 182 1.21 1.14 -21.57
C LEU A 182 0.99 2.43 -20.77
N ALA A 183 1.72 2.61 -19.66
CA ALA A 183 1.62 3.84 -18.86
C ALA A 183 2.15 5.07 -19.63
N SER A 184 3.25 4.90 -20.37
CA SER A 184 3.84 5.94 -21.21
C SER A 184 2.85 6.40 -22.29
N LEU A 185 2.12 5.47 -22.90
CA LEU A 185 1.10 5.78 -23.90
C LEU A 185 0.00 6.69 -23.34
N VAL A 186 -0.37 6.54 -22.06
CA VAL A 186 -1.42 7.35 -21.41
C VAL A 186 -0.98 8.79 -21.17
N VAL A 187 0.29 9.00 -20.80
CA VAL A 187 0.82 10.35 -20.48
C VAL A 187 1.50 11.06 -21.66
N GLY A 188 1.69 10.36 -22.78
CA GLY A 188 2.26 10.94 -24.01
C GLY A 188 3.73 10.60 -24.27
N GLY A 189 4.31 9.64 -23.56
CA GLY A 189 5.67 9.11 -23.79
C GLY A 189 6.42 8.77 -22.51
N GLU A 190 7.56 8.11 -22.65
CA GLU A 190 8.41 7.69 -21.50
C GLU A 190 8.99 8.89 -20.74
N GLU A 191 9.41 9.96 -21.44
CA GLU A 191 9.94 11.17 -20.80
C GLU A 191 8.88 11.86 -19.93
N GLU A 192 7.63 11.91 -20.41
CA GLU A 192 6.52 12.48 -19.64
C GLU A 192 6.13 11.56 -18.48
N LEU A 193 6.23 10.23 -18.64
CA LEU A 193 6.01 9.29 -17.55
C LEU A 193 7.01 9.47 -16.41
N MET A 194 8.28 9.74 -16.72
CA MET A 194 9.30 10.02 -15.72
C MET A 194 8.99 11.31 -14.92
N LYS A 195 8.41 12.33 -15.56
CA LYS A 195 7.97 13.58 -14.91
C LYS A 195 6.66 13.41 -14.14
N ARG A 196 5.79 12.54 -14.64
CA ARG A 196 4.45 12.24 -14.10
C ARG A 196 4.27 10.73 -13.96
N PRO A 197 4.86 10.10 -12.92
CA PRO A 197 4.71 8.66 -12.70
C PRO A 197 3.27 8.34 -12.29
N ILE A 198 2.43 8.02 -13.29
CA ILE A 198 1.02 7.67 -13.08
C ILE A 198 0.83 6.24 -12.57
N ILE A 199 1.92 5.47 -12.57
CA ILE A 199 1.99 4.15 -11.95
C ILE A 199 3.12 4.06 -10.94
N SER A 200 2.94 3.19 -9.95
CA SER A 200 3.99 2.66 -9.09
C SER A 200 3.92 1.14 -9.10
N VAL A 201 4.92 0.47 -8.54
CA VAL A 201 4.96 -0.99 -8.50
C VAL A 201 5.35 -1.50 -7.13
N ILE A 202 4.68 -2.55 -6.67
CA ILE A 202 5.15 -3.36 -5.57
C ILE A 202 6.08 -4.44 -6.09
N SER A 203 7.26 -4.52 -5.51
CA SER A 203 8.24 -5.59 -5.76
C SER A 203 8.52 -6.30 -4.44
N CYS A 204 8.26 -7.61 -4.40
CA CYS A 204 8.40 -8.40 -3.19
C CYS A 204 9.67 -9.26 -3.25
N PRO A 205 10.62 -9.11 -2.30
CA PRO A 205 11.56 -10.18 -2.03
C PRO A 205 10.82 -11.43 -1.52
N ILE A 206 11.42 -12.60 -1.75
CA ILE A 206 11.03 -13.84 -1.10
C ILE A 206 11.78 -13.93 0.22
N ALA A 207 11.04 -13.80 1.32
CA ALA A 207 11.60 -13.99 2.64
C ALA A 207 11.99 -15.48 2.88
N PRO A 208 13.11 -15.76 3.55
CA PRO A 208 14.12 -14.77 3.98
C PRO A 208 15.10 -14.40 2.84
N LEU A 209 15.34 -13.10 2.68
CA LEU A 209 16.54 -12.54 2.03
C LEU A 209 16.81 -12.98 0.58
N THR A 210 15.77 -13.30 -0.19
CA THR A 210 15.90 -13.81 -1.57
C THR A 210 15.20 -12.91 -2.57
N PHE A 211 15.84 -12.67 -3.72
CA PHE A 211 15.30 -11.88 -4.83
C PHE A 211 15.20 -12.76 -6.08
N GLU A 212 13.97 -13.03 -6.52
CA GLU A 212 13.71 -13.83 -7.71
C GLU A 212 14.01 -13.08 -8.99
N LYS A 213 14.50 -13.81 -10.00
CA LYS A 213 15.02 -13.23 -11.24
C LYS A 213 14.00 -12.33 -11.94
N GLY A 214 12.77 -12.82 -12.13
CA GLY A 214 11.73 -12.10 -12.86
C GLY A 214 11.35 -10.78 -12.18
N ALA A 215 11.07 -10.84 -10.87
CA ALA A 215 10.66 -9.69 -10.07
C ALA A 215 11.78 -8.65 -9.91
N ILE A 216 13.02 -9.09 -9.66
CA ILE A 216 14.12 -8.13 -9.45
C ILE A 216 14.57 -7.46 -10.75
N GLU A 217 14.53 -8.18 -11.88
CA GLU A 217 14.78 -7.56 -13.18
C GLU A 217 13.68 -6.57 -13.54
N ALA A 218 12.42 -6.90 -13.24
CA ALA A 218 11.31 -5.97 -13.38
C ALA A 218 11.48 -4.70 -12.56
N GLN A 219 11.81 -4.83 -11.27
CA GLN A 219 12.09 -3.71 -10.38
C GLN A 219 13.17 -2.78 -10.95
N VAL A 220 14.23 -3.34 -11.52
CA VAL A 220 15.31 -2.57 -12.17
C VAL A 220 14.78 -1.77 -13.37
N GLU A 221 13.90 -2.35 -14.19
CA GLU A 221 13.32 -1.63 -15.34
C GLU A 221 12.38 -0.50 -14.89
N PHE A 222 11.56 -0.71 -13.85
CA PHE A 222 10.73 0.36 -13.28
C PHE A 222 11.56 1.49 -12.66
N ALA A 223 12.62 1.15 -11.91
CA ALA A 223 13.53 2.13 -11.32
C ALA A 223 14.20 3.00 -12.40
N LYS A 224 14.64 2.40 -13.51
CA LYS A 224 15.22 3.14 -14.66
C LYS A 224 14.22 4.05 -15.36
N ALA A 225 12.94 3.68 -15.38
CA ALA A 225 11.87 4.52 -15.90
C ALA A 225 11.48 5.67 -14.94
N GLY A 226 12.14 5.78 -13.78
CA GLY A 226 11.83 6.79 -12.75
C GLY A 226 10.51 6.53 -12.02
N LEU A 227 9.97 5.31 -12.13
CA LEU A 227 8.71 4.93 -11.49
C LEU A 227 8.95 4.51 -10.04
N PRO A 228 8.10 4.92 -9.09
CA PRO A 228 8.23 4.53 -7.69
C PRO A 228 8.12 3.01 -7.49
N VAL A 229 9.13 2.45 -6.83
CA VAL A 229 9.16 1.06 -6.40
C VAL A 229 8.86 0.97 -4.91
N CYS A 230 7.80 0.26 -4.56
CA CYS A 230 7.43 -0.13 -3.20
C CYS A 230 8.02 -1.51 -2.90
N SER A 231 9.12 -1.56 -2.14
CA SER A 231 9.79 -2.82 -1.81
C SER A 231 9.07 -3.53 -0.65
N MET A 232 8.12 -4.41 -0.96
CA MET A 232 7.25 -5.00 0.06
C MET A 232 7.86 -6.26 0.67
N SER A 233 8.42 -6.12 1.87
CA SER A 233 8.83 -7.27 2.67
C SER A 233 7.64 -7.95 3.35
N MET A 234 7.48 -9.23 3.07
CA MET A 234 6.48 -10.14 3.65
C MET A 234 7.16 -11.19 4.52
N SER A 235 7.74 -10.74 5.64
CA SER A 235 8.39 -11.62 6.61
C SER A 235 7.33 -12.31 7.47
N LEU A 236 7.25 -13.63 7.37
CA LEU A 236 6.28 -14.44 8.11
C LEU A 236 6.92 -15.00 9.37
N GLY A 237 6.55 -14.44 10.52
CA GLY A 237 7.13 -14.81 11.82
C GLY A 237 6.89 -16.29 12.13
N GLY A 238 7.97 -17.07 12.26
CA GLY A 238 7.92 -18.51 12.50
C GLY A 238 7.91 -19.38 11.23
N LEU A 239 7.91 -18.77 10.04
CA LEU A 239 7.98 -19.47 8.76
C LEU A 239 9.15 -18.98 7.90
N SER A 240 9.10 -17.73 7.43
CA SER A 240 10.12 -17.12 6.57
C SER A 240 10.99 -16.08 7.29
N SER A 241 10.78 -15.91 8.59
CA SER A 241 11.60 -15.08 9.49
C SER A 241 11.55 -15.65 10.92
N PRO A 242 12.44 -15.23 11.83
CA PRO A 242 12.37 -15.65 13.23
C PRO A 242 11.00 -15.32 13.84
N VAL A 243 10.48 -16.20 14.70
CA VAL A 243 9.16 -16.03 15.35
C VAL A 243 9.11 -14.82 16.30
N THR A 244 10.26 -14.29 16.72
CA THR A 244 10.33 -13.11 17.59
C THR A 244 10.05 -11.84 16.79
N LEU A 245 9.29 -10.91 17.39
CA LEU A 245 8.97 -9.62 16.78
C LEU A 245 10.22 -8.88 16.27
N ALA A 246 11.24 -8.74 17.13
CA ALA A 246 12.49 -8.07 16.76
C ALA A 246 13.22 -8.77 15.59
N GLY A 247 13.19 -10.10 15.53
CA GLY A 247 13.81 -10.85 14.44
C GLY A 247 13.04 -10.70 13.12
N THR A 248 11.71 -10.68 13.17
CA THR A 248 10.85 -10.37 12.01
C THR A 248 11.14 -8.94 11.51
N ILE A 249 11.14 -7.94 12.40
CA ILE A 249 11.38 -6.53 12.06
C ILE A 249 12.79 -6.34 11.46
N ALA A 250 13.81 -6.98 12.04
CA ALA A 250 15.16 -6.94 11.48
C ALA A 250 15.24 -7.56 10.08
N ASN A 251 14.50 -8.65 9.81
CA ASN A 251 14.44 -9.24 8.47
C ASN A 251 13.75 -8.30 7.46
N VAL A 252 12.60 -7.71 7.84
CA VAL A 252 11.89 -6.69 7.03
C VAL A 252 12.82 -5.53 6.65
N ASN A 253 13.56 -5.02 7.64
CA ASN A 253 14.49 -3.92 7.43
C ASN A 253 15.66 -4.32 6.52
N THR A 254 16.21 -5.52 6.71
CA THR A 254 17.32 -6.05 5.88
C THR A 254 16.91 -6.16 4.41
N GLU A 255 15.74 -6.72 4.13
CA GLU A 255 15.23 -6.90 2.78
C GLU A 255 14.94 -5.56 2.08
N ASN A 256 14.36 -4.60 2.79
CA ASN A 256 14.15 -3.25 2.27
C ASN A 256 15.49 -2.56 1.95
N LEU A 257 16.49 -2.66 2.84
CA LEU A 257 17.83 -2.09 2.62
C LEU A 257 18.56 -2.76 1.44
N ALA A 258 18.40 -4.07 1.24
CA ALA A 258 18.93 -4.74 0.06
C ALA A 258 18.25 -4.27 -1.24
N SER A 259 16.92 -4.14 -1.20
CA SER A 259 16.12 -3.74 -2.36
C SER A 259 16.41 -2.30 -2.81
N ILE A 260 16.60 -1.38 -1.88
CA ILE A 260 16.99 0.00 -2.21
C ILE A 260 18.39 0.03 -2.81
N VAL A 261 19.36 -0.73 -2.28
CA VAL A 261 20.70 -0.85 -2.87
C VAL A 261 20.62 -1.36 -4.30
N ILE A 262 19.84 -2.40 -4.57
CA ILE A 262 19.65 -2.90 -5.94
C ILE A 262 19.07 -1.81 -6.84
N SER A 263 18.01 -1.12 -6.42
CA SER A 263 17.39 -0.05 -7.22
C SER A 263 18.38 1.07 -7.55
N GLN A 264 19.08 1.58 -6.53
CA GLN A 264 20.01 2.70 -6.66
C GLN A 264 21.31 2.32 -7.39
N SER A 265 21.68 1.03 -7.43
CA SER A 265 22.83 0.55 -8.21
C SER A 265 22.61 0.65 -9.72
N PHE A 266 21.36 0.58 -10.17
CA PHE A 266 21.00 0.68 -11.59
C PHE A 266 20.46 2.05 -11.99
N ALA A 267 19.79 2.74 -11.07
CA ALA A 267 19.17 4.02 -11.29
C ALA A 267 19.32 4.91 -10.04
N PRO A 268 20.49 5.57 -9.85
CA PRO A 268 20.69 6.54 -8.79
C PRO A 268 19.62 7.64 -8.82
N GLY A 269 18.95 7.89 -7.70
CA GLY A 269 17.86 8.84 -7.60
C GLY A 269 16.48 8.27 -7.94
N ALA A 270 16.37 6.97 -8.26
CA ALA A 270 15.06 6.35 -8.49
C ALA A 270 14.17 6.42 -7.23
N PRO A 271 12.88 6.77 -7.35
CA PRO A 271 11.98 6.84 -6.21
C PRO A 271 11.76 5.44 -5.60
N HIS A 272 11.93 5.33 -4.27
CA HIS A 272 11.81 4.06 -3.56
C HIS A 272 10.99 4.26 -2.27
N VAL A 273 10.06 3.35 -2.02
CA VAL A 273 9.16 3.38 -0.85
C VAL A 273 9.44 2.14 -0.01
N TYR A 274 9.83 2.36 1.25
CA TYR A 274 10.04 1.30 2.22
C TYR A 274 8.68 0.65 2.53
N THR A 275 8.53 -0.66 2.32
CA THR A 275 7.21 -1.29 2.39
C THR A 275 7.22 -2.57 3.22
N SER A 276 6.14 -2.80 3.98
CA SER A 276 5.93 -4.09 4.65
C SER A 276 4.48 -4.56 4.69
N GLU A 277 4.31 -5.87 4.51
CA GLU A 277 3.10 -6.65 4.80
C GLU A 277 3.52 -7.90 5.58
N SER A 278 4.10 -7.69 6.76
CA SER A 278 4.65 -8.78 7.59
C SER A 278 3.74 -9.12 8.76
N THR A 279 3.68 -10.40 9.09
CA THR A 279 2.74 -10.99 10.05
C THR A 279 3.29 -12.31 10.57
N PRO A 280 2.92 -12.79 11.77
CA PRO A 280 3.17 -14.19 12.11
C PRO A 280 2.27 -15.13 11.30
N ILE A 281 2.59 -16.42 11.36
CA ILE A 281 1.69 -17.51 10.97
C ILE A 281 0.92 -18.06 12.17
N GLU A 282 -0.23 -18.67 11.94
CA GLU A 282 -0.89 -19.53 12.92
C GLU A 282 -0.11 -20.85 13.02
N MET A 283 0.64 -21.04 14.11
CA MET A 283 1.55 -22.17 14.28
C MET A 283 0.88 -23.55 14.20
N LYS A 284 -0.43 -23.64 14.46
CA LYS A 284 -1.16 -24.92 14.31
C LYS A 284 -1.48 -25.26 12.85
N THR A 285 -1.73 -24.27 12.00
CA THR A 285 -2.25 -24.47 10.64
C THR A 285 -1.22 -24.13 9.56
N GLY A 286 -0.19 -23.34 9.90
CA GLY A 286 0.78 -22.79 8.96
C GLY A 286 0.23 -21.67 8.08
N ILE A 287 -1.03 -21.25 8.28
CA ILE A 287 -1.68 -20.20 7.48
C ILE A 287 -1.24 -18.82 8.02
N ILE A 288 -1.14 -17.85 7.12
CA ILE A 288 -0.89 -16.43 7.43
C ILE A 288 -1.96 -15.93 8.40
N ASN A 289 -1.56 -15.26 9.48
CA ASN A 289 -2.50 -14.75 10.48
C ASN A 289 -2.56 -13.22 10.49
N TYR A 290 -3.27 -12.63 9.52
CA TYR A 290 -3.48 -11.17 9.47
C TYR A 290 -4.23 -10.59 10.68
N ASN A 291 -4.90 -11.44 11.46
CA ASN A 291 -5.62 -11.03 12.67
C ASN A 291 -4.75 -11.10 13.94
N ALA A 292 -3.47 -11.45 13.81
CA ALA A 292 -2.58 -11.58 14.94
C ALA A 292 -2.30 -10.20 15.58
N PRO A 293 -2.29 -10.10 16.92
CA PRO A 293 -2.00 -8.85 17.62
C PRO A 293 -0.59 -8.32 17.33
N GLU A 294 0.31 -9.14 16.81
CA GLU A 294 1.66 -8.79 16.38
C GLU A 294 1.68 -7.93 15.10
N VAL A 295 0.69 -8.09 14.20
CA VAL A 295 0.63 -7.38 12.91
C VAL A 295 0.75 -5.86 13.06
N PRO A 296 -0.06 -5.20 13.92
CA PRO A 296 0.07 -3.76 14.08
C PRO A 296 1.40 -3.32 14.69
N LEU A 297 2.03 -4.16 15.51
CA LEU A 297 3.33 -3.87 16.13
C LEU A 297 4.46 -3.92 15.09
N ILE A 298 4.45 -4.94 14.23
CA ILE A 298 5.41 -5.08 13.13
C ILE A 298 5.29 -3.90 12.17
N SER A 299 4.05 -3.53 11.83
CA SER A 299 3.77 -2.40 10.93
C SER A 299 4.23 -1.06 11.53
N ALA A 300 3.98 -0.84 12.83
CA ALA A 300 4.43 0.38 13.50
C ALA A 300 5.96 0.49 13.55
N ALA A 301 6.65 -0.61 13.85
CA ALA A 301 8.10 -0.68 13.82
C ALA A 301 8.66 -0.43 12.40
N ALA A 302 8.07 -1.05 11.38
CA ALA A 302 8.44 -0.87 9.98
C ALA A 302 8.32 0.61 9.55
N GLY A 303 7.20 1.26 9.88
CA GLY A 303 7.00 2.69 9.63
C GLY A 303 8.03 3.58 10.32
N GLN A 304 8.39 3.24 11.55
CA GLN A 304 9.42 3.97 12.29
C GLN A 304 10.82 3.80 11.70
N MET A 305 11.20 2.58 11.29
CA MET A 305 12.46 2.33 10.59
C MET A 305 12.53 3.08 9.25
N ALA A 306 11.44 3.15 8.48
CA ALA A 306 11.40 3.95 7.26
C ALA A 306 11.69 5.44 7.53
N ARG A 307 11.07 6.01 8.57
CA ARG A 307 11.30 7.40 9.00
C ARG A 307 12.73 7.65 9.43
N ARG A 308 13.37 6.69 10.11
CA ARG A 308 14.79 6.76 10.49
C ARG A 308 15.67 7.04 9.27
N TYR A 309 15.37 6.43 8.13
CA TYR A 309 16.11 6.64 6.88
C TYR A 309 15.60 7.84 6.05
N GLY A 310 14.59 8.55 6.54
CA GLY A 310 13.89 9.62 5.82
C GLY A 310 13.15 9.14 4.57
N LEU A 311 12.85 7.85 4.46
CA LEU A 311 12.16 7.29 3.29
C LEU A 311 10.64 7.35 3.47
N PRO A 312 9.89 7.57 2.38
CA PRO A 312 8.46 7.33 2.39
C PRO A 312 8.14 5.86 2.71
N CYS A 313 7.03 5.63 3.40
CA CYS A 313 6.64 4.32 3.88
C CYS A 313 5.26 3.88 3.41
N MET A 314 5.15 2.59 3.09
CA MET A 314 3.88 1.90 2.92
C MET A 314 3.77 0.74 3.92
N VAL A 315 2.66 0.62 4.63
CA VAL A 315 2.34 -0.56 5.42
C VAL A 315 1.00 -1.12 4.97
N ALA A 316 0.93 -2.42 4.72
CA ALA A 316 -0.33 -3.08 4.45
C ALA A 316 -1.12 -3.29 5.76
N GLY A 317 -2.41 -3.61 5.62
CA GLY A 317 -3.33 -3.80 6.75
C GLY A 317 -4.42 -2.72 6.86
N CYS A 318 -4.65 -1.95 5.81
CA CYS A 318 -5.80 -1.04 5.75
C CYS A 318 -7.06 -1.82 5.32
N GLY A 319 -8.01 -2.01 6.25
CA GLY A 319 -9.27 -2.71 6.00
C GLY A 319 -9.45 -3.93 6.90
N THR A 320 -10.64 -4.50 6.91
CA THR A 320 -10.97 -5.70 7.72
C THR A 320 -10.94 -6.94 6.81
N ASN A 321 -10.12 -7.95 7.14
CA ASN A 321 -9.82 -9.08 6.24
C ASN A 321 -9.99 -10.48 6.87
N GLY A 322 -10.67 -10.58 8.02
CA GLY A 322 -10.63 -11.78 8.85
C GLY A 322 -11.57 -12.90 8.41
N GLY A 323 -12.53 -12.61 7.54
CA GLY A 323 -13.59 -13.54 7.13
C GLY A 323 -13.56 -13.95 5.66
N ARG A 324 -14.09 -15.15 5.36
CA ARG A 324 -14.33 -15.59 3.97
C ARG A 324 -15.42 -14.78 3.26
N MET A 325 -16.31 -14.15 4.02
CA MET A 325 -17.42 -13.33 3.54
C MET A 325 -17.28 -11.90 4.08
N PRO A 326 -17.78 -10.88 3.36
CA PRO A 326 -17.69 -9.48 3.78
C PRO A 326 -18.35 -9.24 5.13
N GLY A 327 -17.90 -8.18 5.81
CA GLY A 327 -18.31 -7.80 7.16
C GLY A 327 -17.13 -7.78 8.13
N ILE A 328 -17.40 -7.38 9.37
CA ILE A 328 -16.40 -7.29 10.45
C ILE A 328 -16.62 -8.46 11.41
N GLN A 329 -15.91 -9.56 11.19
CA GLN A 329 -16.16 -10.82 11.91
C GLN A 329 -15.34 -10.93 13.21
N GLY A 330 -14.16 -10.32 13.27
CA GLY A 330 -13.23 -10.34 14.40
C GLY A 330 -13.15 -8.99 15.11
N SER A 331 -14.27 -8.54 15.69
CA SER A 331 -14.50 -7.11 16.01
C SER A 331 -13.37 -6.36 16.70
N PHE A 332 -12.69 -6.89 17.72
CA PHE A 332 -11.68 -6.10 18.44
C PHE A 332 -10.31 -6.10 17.75
N CYS A 333 -9.73 -7.26 17.48
CA CYS A 333 -8.39 -7.35 16.87
C CYS A 333 -8.38 -6.82 15.44
N GLU A 334 -9.42 -7.10 14.65
CA GLU A 334 -9.49 -6.70 13.24
C GLU A 334 -9.56 -5.18 13.08
N ILE A 335 -10.41 -4.51 13.88
CA ILE A 335 -10.51 -3.04 13.92
C ILE A 335 -9.19 -2.44 14.43
N THR A 336 -8.63 -3.01 15.50
CA THR A 336 -7.40 -2.53 16.14
C THR A 336 -6.18 -2.67 15.21
N SER A 337 -6.06 -3.79 14.50
CA SER A 337 -5.02 -4.06 13.52
C SER A 337 -5.08 -3.14 12.32
N GLY A 338 -6.28 -2.68 11.92
CA GLY A 338 -6.41 -1.63 10.91
C GLY A 338 -6.01 -0.26 11.45
N PHE A 339 -6.38 0.09 12.68
CA PHE A 339 -6.24 1.45 13.19
C PHE A 339 -4.81 1.82 13.63
N LEU A 340 -4.14 0.95 14.40
CA LEU A 340 -2.79 1.23 14.96
C LEU A 340 -1.71 1.51 13.90
N PRO A 341 -1.60 0.73 12.81
CA PRO A 341 -0.61 0.99 11.75
C PRO A 341 -0.82 2.33 11.07
N LEU A 342 -2.08 2.73 10.86
CA LEU A 342 -2.41 4.00 10.20
C LEU A 342 -1.99 5.21 11.06
N MET A 343 -1.92 5.02 12.38
CA MET A 343 -1.43 6.02 13.34
C MET A 343 0.08 5.97 13.57
N SER A 344 0.77 4.99 12.99
CA SER A 344 2.20 4.80 13.15
C SER A 344 3.04 5.74 12.28
N GLY A 345 2.41 6.65 11.52
CA GLY A 345 3.11 7.60 10.64
C GLY A 345 3.57 6.99 9.32
N THR A 346 2.79 6.06 8.77
CA THR A 346 2.93 5.56 7.39
C THR A 346 2.38 6.60 6.39
N ASP A 347 2.89 6.59 5.16
CA ASP A 347 2.44 7.53 4.11
C ASP A 347 1.39 6.90 3.19
N LEU A 348 1.52 5.60 2.97
CA LEU A 348 0.62 4.79 2.16
C LEU A 348 0.12 3.61 2.99
N ALA A 349 -1.12 3.21 2.75
CA ALA A 349 -1.67 1.99 3.33
C ALA A 349 -2.61 1.29 2.34
N ALA A 350 -2.61 -0.03 2.34
CA ALA A 350 -3.43 -0.81 1.41
C ALA A 350 -4.05 -2.05 2.07
N GLY A 351 -5.08 -2.59 1.41
CA GLY A 351 -5.81 -3.78 1.85
C GLY A 351 -7.33 -3.72 1.70
N MET A 352 -7.89 -2.57 1.28
CA MET A 352 -9.34 -2.37 1.29
C MET A 352 -10.04 -3.30 0.29
N GLY A 353 -11.17 -3.86 0.71
CA GLY A 353 -12.01 -4.77 -0.07
C GLY A 353 -11.54 -6.23 -0.09
N SER A 354 -10.52 -6.58 0.72
CA SER A 354 -9.98 -7.93 0.86
C SER A 354 -10.89 -8.84 1.69
N ILE A 355 -11.04 -10.11 1.28
CA ILE A 355 -11.70 -11.19 2.03
C ILE A 355 -10.88 -12.48 1.92
N ASP A 356 -11.19 -13.46 2.76
CA ASP A 356 -10.59 -14.80 2.76
C ASP A 356 -9.05 -14.77 2.83
N VAL A 357 -8.48 -13.96 3.72
CA VAL A 357 -7.02 -13.87 3.94
C VAL A 357 -6.29 -13.45 2.66
N ALA A 358 -6.77 -12.37 2.03
CA ALA A 358 -6.28 -11.80 0.77
C ALA A 358 -6.45 -12.65 -0.50
N LYS A 359 -7.14 -13.78 -0.43
CA LYS A 359 -7.43 -14.63 -1.61
C LYS A 359 -8.58 -14.09 -2.46
N GLY A 360 -9.49 -13.34 -1.85
CA GLY A 360 -10.68 -12.81 -2.50
C GLY A 360 -10.85 -11.30 -2.33
N CYS A 361 -11.68 -10.71 -3.20
CA CYS A 361 -12.21 -9.37 -3.00
C CYS A 361 -13.75 -9.33 -3.00
N SER A 362 -14.32 -8.32 -2.35
CA SER A 362 -15.76 -8.03 -2.37
C SER A 362 -16.01 -6.54 -2.54
N PHE A 363 -16.96 -6.20 -3.41
CA PHE A 363 -17.41 -4.81 -3.60
C PHE A 363 -18.06 -4.28 -2.32
N GLU A 364 -18.82 -5.12 -1.61
CA GLU A 364 -19.40 -4.78 -0.31
C GLU A 364 -18.30 -4.48 0.71
N GLN A 365 -17.27 -5.34 0.78
CA GLN A 365 -16.16 -5.12 1.70
C GLN A 365 -15.41 -3.83 1.40
N LEU A 366 -15.22 -3.48 0.12
CA LEU A 366 -14.56 -2.22 -0.24
C LEU A 366 -15.35 -1.00 0.26
N VAL A 367 -16.68 -1.03 0.18
CA VAL A 367 -17.55 0.03 0.72
C VAL A 367 -17.47 0.07 2.25
N ILE A 368 -17.47 -1.08 2.92
CA ILE A 368 -17.34 -1.19 4.38
C ILE A 368 -16.01 -0.60 4.84
N ASP A 369 -14.89 -1.01 4.23
CA ASP A 369 -13.56 -0.53 4.56
C ASP A 369 -13.41 0.98 4.27
N ALA A 370 -13.97 1.45 3.15
CA ALA A 370 -14.00 2.88 2.83
C ALA A 370 -14.74 3.70 3.88
N TYR A 371 -15.84 3.15 4.40
CA TYR A 371 -16.58 3.78 5.47
C TYR A 371 -15.82 3.76 6.80
N LEU A 372 -15.22 2.62 7.15
CA LEU A 372 -14.41 2.47 8.36
C LEU A 372 -13.21 3.43 8.36
N TRP A 373 -12.58 3.63 7.20
CA TRP A 373 -11.53 4.62 7.02
C TRP A 373 -11.98 6.05 7.28
N GLU A 374 -13.19 6.45 6.84
CA GLU A 374 -13.76 7.76 7.20
C GLU A 374 -13.84 7.94 8.72
N GLN A 375 -14.14 6.86 9.47
CA GLN A 375 -14.14 6.90 10.93
C GLN A 375 -12.73 7.08 11.49
N TYR A 376 -11.77 6.28 11.01
CA TYR A 376 -10.37 6.35 11.48
C TYR A 376 -9.76 7.74 11.27
N ARG A 377 -10.01 8.37 10.12
CA ARG A 377 -9.57 9.76 9.85
C ARG A 377 -10.08 10.76 10.89
N SER A 378 -11.27 10.56 11.45
CA SER A 378 -11.82 11.46 12.47
C SER A 378 -11.00 11.47 13.77
N PHE A 379 -10.35 10.36 14.11
CA PHE A 379 -9.47 10.24 15.28
C PHE A 379 -8.08 10.81 15.04
N MET A 380 -7.68 10.97 13.77
CA MET A 380 -6.37 11.51 13.35
C MET A 380 -6.42 12.99 12.98
N ARG A 381 -7.48 13.70 13.39
CA ARG A 381 -7.63 15.14 13.12
C ARG A 381 -6.64 15.97 13.94
N ASP A 382 -6.11 17.00 13.31
CA ASP A 382 -5.29 18.00 13.97
C ASP A 382 -6.14 18.90 14.89
N PHE A 383 -5.53 19.39 15.97
CA PHE A 383 -6.10 20.47 16.77
C PHE A 383 -5.05 21.50 17.20
N VAL A 384 -5.52 22.71 17.51
CA VAL A 384 -4.68 23.84 17.91
C VAL A 384 -4.68 23.94 19.44
N VAL A 385 -3.49 24.13 20.02
CA VAL A 385 -3.33 24.37 21.46
C VAL A 385 -2.69 25.74 21.63
N ASP A 386 -3.53 26.73 21.96
CA ASP A 386 -3.11 28.10 22.26
C ASP A 386 -4.06 28.73 23.30
N SER A 387 -3.82 29.99 23.66
CA SER A 387 -4.64 30.69 24.65
C SER A 387 -6.10 30.86 24.23
N GLU A 388 -6.38 31.01 22.93
CA GLU A 388 -7.75 31.15 22.41
C GLU A 388 -8.48 29.81 22.49
N SER A 389 -7.85 28.70 22.08
CA SER A 389 -8.46 27.38 22.10
C SER A 389 -8.64 26.81 23.51
N ILE A 390 -7.78 27.18 24.47
CA ILE A 390 -7.95 26.85 25.90
C ILE A 390 -9.13 27.63 26.51
N ALA A 391 -9.38 28.86 26.04
CA ALA A 391 -10.54 29.68 26.41
C ALA A 391 -10.71 29.89 27.93
N LEU A 392 -9.63 30.16 28.67
CA LEU A 392 -9.70 30.34 30.14
C LEU A 392 -10.65 31.46 30.58
N ASP A 393 -10.76 32.54 29.81
CA ASP A 393 -11.67 33.64 30.15
C ASP A 393 -13.13 33.21 30.03
N VAL A 394 -13.46 32.33 29.07
CA VAL A 394 -14.80 31.73 28.96
C VAL A 394 -15.10 30.87 30.20
N VAL A 395 -14.12 30.13 30.71
CA VAL A 395 -14.28 29.33 31.94
C VAL A 395 -14.56 30.25 33.14
N LYS A 396 -13.85 31.37 33.25
CA LYS A 396 -14.09 32.37 34.31
C LYS A 396 -15.48 33.00 34.20
N GLU A 397 -15.91 33.34 32.99
CA GLU A 397 -17.22 33.95 32.72
C GLU A 397 -18.39 33.00 33.04
N VAL A 398 -18.28 31.73 32.66
CA VAL A 398 -19.31 30.72 32.95
C VAL A 398 -19.40 30.43 34.45
N GLY A 399 -18.27 30.33 35.14
CA GLY A 399 -18.22 30.13 36.59
C GLY A 399 -18.63 28.72 37.07
N HIS A 400 -18.39 28.46 38.36
CA HIS A 400 -18.56 27.14 38.97
C HIS A 400 -20.01 26.65 38.95
N GLY A 401 -20.23 25.39 38.57
CA GLY A 401 -21.55 24.73 38.59
C GLY A 401 -22.49 25.10 37.44
N ASN A 402 -22.08 25.98 36.52
CA ASN A 402 -22.86 26.40 35.36
C ASN A 402 -22.51 25.60 34.08
N SER A 403 -23.19 25.91 32.97
CA SER A 403 -23.04 25.23 31.69
C SER A 403 -22.54 26.17 30.59
N PHE A 404 -21.70 25.65 29.69
CA PHE A 404 -21.19 26.35 28.51
C PHE A 404 -22.19 26.36 27.33
N LEU A 405 -23.32 25.65 27.43
CA LEU A 405 -24.21 25.37 26.30
C LEU A 405 -24.72 26.64 25.60
N THR A 406 -25.04 27.69 26.36
CA THR A 406 -25.58 28.95 25.84
C THR A 406 -24.50 30.02 25.61
N HIS A 407 -23.23 29.73 25.89
CA HIS A 407 -22.15 30.70 25.74
C HIS A 407 -21.83 30.96 24.25
N PRO A 408 -21.61 32.23 23.81
CA PRO A 408 -21.29 32.54 22.41
C PRO A 408 -20.07 31.78 21.86
N HIS A 409 -19.08 31.52 22.72
CA HIS A 409 -17.92 30.69 22.38
C HIS A 409 -18.32 29.30 21.87
N THR A 410 -19.25 28.63 22.55
CA THR A 410 -19.74 27.30 22.15
C THR A 410 -20.41 27.38 20.78
N ALA A 411 -21.32 28.33 20.57
CA ALA A 411 -22.02 28.52 19.30
C ALA A 411 -21.06 28.80 18.13
N LYS A 412 -19.99 29.56 18.38
CA LYS A 412 -18.95 29.89 17.38
C LYS A 412 -18.10 28.68 16.99
N ASN A 413 -17.80 27.79 17.93
CA ASN A 413 -16.74 26.79 17.77
C ASN A 413 -17.23 25.35 17.62
N PHE A 414 -18.43 24.99 18.10
CA PHE A 414 -18.84 23.57 18.19
C PHE A 414 -18.81 22.83 16.85
N LYS A 415 -19.17 23.47 15.73
CA LYS A 415 -19.14 22.84 14.39
C LYS A 415 -17.74 22.60 13.86
N LYS A 416 -16.75 23.32 14.38
CA LYS A 416 -15.33 23.19 14.00
C LYS A 416 -14.62 22.16 14.88
N GLU A 417 -14.92 22.16 16.18
CA GLU A 417 -14.22 21.35 17.17
C GLU A 417 -14.83 19.96 17.39
N LEU A 418 -16.14 19.81 17.21
CA LEU A 418 -16.83 18.52 17.40
C LEU A 418 -16.99 17.80 16.07
N PHE A 419 -16.79 16.48 16.10
CA PHE A 419 -17.05 15.63 14.95
C PHE A 419 -18.54 15.24 14.92
N PHE A 420 -19.18 15.42 13.76
CA PHE A 420 -20.59 15.08 13.56
C PHE A 420 -20.70 13.92 12.57
N TRP A 421 -21.12 12.75 13.08
CA TRP A 421 -21.36 11.58 12.25
C TRP A 421 -22.56 11.80 11.31
N ASP A 422 -22.36 11.57 10.01
CA ASP A 422 -23.47 11.60 9.04
C ASP A 422 -24.34 10.35 9.17
N LYS A 423 -25.42 10.46 9.95
CA LYS A 423 -26.39 9.39 10.19
C LYS A 423 -27.00 8.79 8.90
N LYS A 424 -26.94 9.48 7.75
CA LYS A 424 -27.45 8.97 6.47
C LYS A 424 -26.45 8.04 5.77
N LYS A 425 -25.15 8.15 6.05
CA LYS A 425 -24.12 7.22 5.56
C LYS A 425 -24.04 5.93 6.40
N LEU A 426 -24.94 5.75 7.37
CA LEU A 426 -24.63 5.05 8.62
C LEU A 426 -25.68 4.07 9.15
N ALA A 427 -26.63 3.64 8.35
CA ALA A 427 -27.68 2.74 8.86
C ALA A 427 -27.10 1.41 9.43
N TRP A 428 -25.86 1.03 9.08
CA TRP A 428 -25.18 -0.16 9.58
C TRP A 428 -24.09 0.03 10.67
N GLN A 429 -24.06 1.16 11.38
CA GLN A 429 -22.97 1.48 12.33
C GLN A 429 -22.89 0.58 13.58
N ALA A 430 -23.92 -0.23 13.86
CA ALA A 430 -23.92 -1.12 15.01
C ALA A 430 -23.04 -2.35 14.74
N THR A 431 -22.17 -2.71 15.69
CA THR A 431 -21.32 -3.91 15.66
C THR A 431 -22.08 -5.24 15.55
N LEU A 432 -23.42 -5.21 15.70
CA LEU A 432 -24.31 -6.36 15.55
C LEU A 432 -25.31 -6.20 14.37
N SER A 433 -25.17 -5.16 13.54
CA SER A 433 -26.06 -4.96 12.39
C SER A 433 -25.87 -6.08 11.37
N THR A 434 -26.97 -6.74 11.01
CA THR A 434 -27.01 -7.65 9.86
C THR A 434 -27.15 -6.92 8.52
N ASP A 435 -27.38 -5.60 8.57
CA ASP A 435 -27.68 -4.77 7.41
C ASP A 435 -26.42 -4.21 6.74
N MET A 436 -25.25 -4.31 7.39
CA MET A 436 -23.97 -3.83 6.87
C MET A 436 -23.67 -4.30 5.45
N VAL A 437 -23.69 -5.62 5.23
CA VAL A 437 -23.36 -6.19 3.92
C VAL A 437 -24.47 -5.90 2.89
N PRO A 438 -25.78 -6.12 3.18
CA PRO A 438 -26.85 -5.75 2.25
C PRO A 438 -26.85 -4.28 1.83
N GLU A 439 -26.63 -3.34 2.75
CA GLU A 439 -26.65 -1.93 2.42
C GLU A 439 -25.37 -1.49 1.68
N ALA A 440 -24.20 -2.02 2.05
CA ALA A 440 -22.97 -1.82 1.30
C ALA A 440 -23.08 -2.30 -0.15
N ARG A 441 -23.81 -3.40 -0.38
CA ARG A 441 -24.15 -3.89 -1.73
C ARG A 441 -24.97 -2.89 -2.53
N GLU A 442 -26.01 -2.31 -1.94
CA GLU A 442 -26.83 -1.31 -2.62
C GLU A 442 -26.02 -0.06 -2.98
N VAL A 443 -25.13 0.38 -2.08
CA VAL A 443 -24.20 1.48 -2.36
C VAL A 443 -23.25 1.14 -3.52
N ALA A 444 -22.63 -0.05 -3.49
CA ALA A 444 -21.74 -0.49 -4.57
C ALA A 444 -22.46 -0.53 -5.93
N LYS A 445 -23.68 -1.12 -5.99
CA LYS A 445 -24.49 -1.17 -7.21
C LYS A 445 -24.85 0.22 -7.73
N LYS A 446 -25.23 1.14 -6.82
CA LYS A 446 -25.54 2.53 -7.16
C LYS A 446 -24.31 3.24 -7.75
N LEU A 447 -23.17 3.17 -7.08
CA LEU A 447 -21.93 3.82 -7.53
C LEU A 447 -21.47 3.28 -8.87
N LEU A 448 -21.48 1.96 -9.09
CA LEU A 448 -21.10 1.36 -10.38
C LEU A 448 -21.98 1.85 -11.55
N LYS A 449 -23.27 2.08 -11.28
CA LYS A 449 -24.24 2.58 -12.26
C LYS A 449 -24.03 4.07 -12.57
N GLU A 450 -23.90 4.90 -11.53
CA GLU A 450 -23.88 6.36 -11.62
C GLU A 450 -22.50 6.94 -11.94
N HIS A 451 -21.43 6.38 -11.38
CA HIS A 451 -20.07 6.88 -11.55
C HIS A 451 -19.55 6.63 -12.97
N LYS A 452 -19.01 7.67 -13.60
CA LYS A 452 -18.42 7.60 -14.94
C LYS A 452 -17.01 8.15 -14.88
N VAL A 453 -16.07 7.29 -15.24
CA VAL A 453 -14.67 7.61 -15.38
C VAL A 453 -14.46 8.18 -16.78
N VAL A 454 -13.70 9.28 -16.88
CA VAL A 454 -13.35 9.88 -18.18
C VAL A 454 -12.59 8.84 -19.01
N SER A 455 -13.03 8.58 -20.24
CA SER A 455 -12.35 7.61 -21.11
C SER A 455 -11.00 8.13 -21.58
N LEU A 456 -10.06 7.22 -21.82
CA LEU A 456 -8.89 7.50 -22.64
C LEU A 456 -9.32 7.76 -24.09
N ASP A 457 -8.44 8.43 -24.84
CA ASP A 457 -8.61 8.64 -26.28
C ASP A 457 -8.75 7.28 -27.01
N PRO A 458 -9.69 7.13 -27.96
CA PRO A 458 -9.85 5.89 -28.74
C PRO A 458 -8.57 5.38 -29.41
N ASP A 459 -7.69 6.28 -29.88
CA ASP A 459 -6.43 5.91 -30.50
C ASP A 459 -5.44 5.33 -29.47
N ILE A 460 -5.43 5.88 -28.25
CA ILE A 460 -4.67 5.34 -27.11
C ILE A 460 -5.20 3.94 -26.75
N LEU A 461 -6.53 3.78 -26.69
CA LEU A 461 -7.15 2.49 -26.41
C LEU A 461 -6.73 1.42 -27.44
N GLN A 462 -6.83 1.75 -28.73
CA GLN A 462 -6.48 0.83 -29.80
C GLN A 462 -4.99 0.45 -29.80
N LYS A 463 -4.10 1.41 -29.52
CA LYS A 463 -2.65 1.18 -29.42
C LYS A 463 -2.31 0.29 -28.23
N GLY A 464 -2.90 0.53 -27.05
CA GLY A 464 -2.68 -0.31 -25.88
C GLY A 464 -3.15 -1.75 -26.07
N ASP A 465 -4.33 -1.95 -26.68
CA ASP A 465 -4.83 -3.29 -27.01
C ASP A 465 -3.97 -3.99 -28.09
N LYS A 466 -3.30 -3.23 -28.96
CA LYS A 466 -2.30 -3.79 -29.88
C LYS A 466 -1.04 -4.23 -29.13
N ILE A 467 -0.53 -3.44 -28.18
CA ILE A 467 0.64 -3.81 -27.35
C ILE A 467 0.39 -5.14 -26.64
N LEU A 468 -0.78 -5.30 -26.02
CA LEU A 468 -1.14 -6.54 -25.33
C LEU A 468 -1.20 -7.74 -26.28
N ARG A 469 -1.90 -7.63 -27.42
CA ARG A 469 -1.99 -8.73 -28.40
C ARG A 469 -0.65 -9.13 -28.97
N ASP A 470 0.24 -8.17 -29.23
CA ASP A 470 1.58 -8.45 -29.73
C ASP A 470 2.44 -9.10 -28.63
N TYR A 471 2.26 -8.71 -27.37
CA TYR A 471 2.93 -9.33 -26.23
C TYR A 471 2.45 -10.76 -25.98
N GLU A 472 1.13 -11.01 -26.00
CA GLU A 472 0.56 -12.36 -25.90
C GLU A 472 1.14 -13.30 -26.97
N LYS A 473 1.25 -12.83 -28.22
CA LYS A 473 1.88 -13.61 -29.31
C LYS A 473 3.36 -13.88 -29.09
N GLN A 474 4.07 -12.99 -28.41
CA GLN A 474 5.48 -13.17 -28.09
C GLN A 474 5.68 -14.22 -26.98
N MET A 475 4.69 -14.35 -26.08
CA MET A 475 4.71 -15.30 -24.95
C MET A 475 4.07 -16.65 -25.26
N SER A 476 3.35 -16.76 -26.37
CA SER A 476 2.77 -18.00 -26.92
C SER A 476 3.84 -18.79 -27.67
#